data_AF-A0A2V2US78-F1
#
_entry.id   AF-A0A2V2US78-F1
#
_cell.length_a   1.000
_cell.length_b   1.000
_cell.length_c   1.000
_cell.angle_alpha   90.00
_cell.angle_beta   90.00
_cell.angle_gamma   90.00
#
_symmetry.space_group_name_H-M   'P 1'
#
loop_
_entity.id
_entity.type
_entity.pdbx_description
1 polymer ?
#
loop_
_entity_poly.entity_id
_entity_poly.type
_entity_poly.pdbx_seq_one_letter_code
_entity_poly.pdbx_strand_id
1 'polypeptide(L)'
;MDKGEDVRKLKQAGVFNLQKWSEAAPEVKESVHEITKSFLDAAAEEAASKPTTTVVSIKMEGYYESVYNARWHHVVEVPGGEGTQTGMGMEVKEGKPPQQWTYKKSGQTFEKDDGVRQSDEAPPRLMVLTSDKGWPYTWKEVESLPDCYVNCEVERVWQIVELYLIKWLSSHGETDLTPGRLLLIGTPGIGKSMNAGSYLLYQLLH
;
A
#
# COMPACT_ATOMS: atom_id res chain seq x y z
N MET A 1 33.76 0.45 -24.33
CA MET A 1 33.21 -0.65 -23.52
C MET A 1 32.32 -1.49 -24.42
N ASP A 2 32.80 -2.65 -24.88
CA ASP A 2 31.97 -3.58 -25.66
C ASP A 2 31.30 -4.56 -24.70
N LYS A 3 30.05 -4.26 -24.32
CA LYS A 3 29.23 -5.14 -23.48
C LYS A 3 29.03 -6.52 -24.11
N GLY A 4 29.12 -6.63 -25.44
CA GLY A 4 28.95 -7.89 -26.15
C GLY A 4 30.10 -8.87 -25.91
N GLU A 5 31.33 -8.36 -25.75
CA GLU A 5 32.52 -9.19 -25.50
C GLU A 5 32.50 -9.79 -24.09
N ASP A 6 32.23 -8.98 -23.07
CA ASP A 6 32.13 -9.44 -21.68
C ASP A 6 31.01 -10.49 -21.52
N VAL A 7 29.86 -10.29 -22.17
CA VAL A 7 28.76 -11.27 -22.17
C VAL A 7 29.19 -12.61 -22.79
N ARG A 8 29.99 -12.60 -23.86
CA ARG A 8 30.49 -13.84 -24.49
C ARG A 8 31.47 -14.58 -23.56
N LYS A 9 32.40 -13.86 -22.91
CA LYS A 9 33.36 -14.44 -21.96
C LYS A 9 32.66 -15.08 -20.77
N LEU A 10 31.69 -14.37 -20.18
CA LEU A 10 30.86 -14.89 -19.09
C LEU A 10 30.08 -16.15 -19.50
N LYS A 11 29.48 -16.15 -20.70
CA LYS A 11 28.77 -17.33 -21.22
C LYS A 11 29.71 -18.52 -21.44
N GLN A 12 30.90 -18.30 -21.97
CA GLN A 12 31.91 -19.36 -22.16
C GLN A 12 32.40 -19.92 -20.82
N ALA A 13 32.50 -19.07 -19.80
CA ALA A 13 32.85 -19.46 -18.43
C ALA A 13 31.68 -20.03 -17.62
N GLY A 14 30.48 -20.14 -18.20
CA GLY A 14 29.30 -20.69 -17.52
C GLY A 14 28.66 -19.75 -16.49
N VAL A 15 28.98 -18.46 -16.53
CA VAL A 15 28.44 -17.44 -15.61
C VAL A 15 27.18 -16.82 -16.22
N PHE A 16 26.02 -17.27 -15.76
CA PHE A 16 24.71 -16.83 -16.29
C PHE A 16 23.87 -16.00 -15.30
N ASN A 17 24.31 -15.88 -14.04
CA ASN A 17 23.61 -15.13 -13.00
C ASN A 17 24.58 -14.63 -11.91
N LEU A 18 24.10 -13.77 -11.02
CA LEU A 18 24.91 -13.16 -9.95
C LEU A 18 25.48 -14.18 -8.97
N GLN A 19 24.75 -15.26 -8.66
CA GLN A 19 25.27 -16.32 -7.79
C GLN A 19 26.49 -17.00 -8.42
N LYS A 20 26.41 -17.35 -9.71
CA LYS A 20 27.53 -17.94 -10.46
C LYS A 20 28.68 -16.96 -10.65
N TRP A 21 28.41 -15.65 -10.70
CA TRP A 21 29.44 -14.62 -10.66
C TRP A 21 30.14 -14.59 -9.30
N SER A 22 29.41 -14.65 -8.19
CA SER A 22 30.00 -14.72 -6.84
C SER A 22 30.90 -15.94 -6.66
N GLU A 23 30.48 -17.09 -7.20
CA GLU A 23 31.20 -18.37 -7.19
C GLU A 23 32.34 -18.47 -8.23
N ALA A 24 32.46 -17.50 -9.14
CA ALA A 24 33.40 -17.58 -10.26
C ALA A 24 34.86 -17.49 -9.81
N ALA A 25 35.73 -18.22 -10.49
CA ALA A 25 37.17 -18.17 -10.26
C ALA A 25 37.76 -16.78 -10.62
N PRO A 26 38.87 -16.35 -9.98
CA PRO A 26 39.49 -15.05 -10.23
C PRO A 26 39.79 -14.79 -11.70
N GLU A 27 40.23 -15.83 -12.42
CA GLU A 27 40.60 -15.76 -13.84
C GLU A 27 39.39 -15.41 -14.72
N VAL A 28 38.20 -15.87 -14.35
CA VAL A 28 36.94 -15.53 -15.04
C VAL A 28 36.56 -14.08 -14.75
N LYS A 29 36.75 -13.62 -13.50
CA LYS A 29 36.45 -12.24 -13.09
C LYS A 29 37.41 -11.23 -13.71
N GLU A 30 38.67 -11.61 -13.94
CA GLU A 30 39.68 -10.79 -14.63
C GLU A 30 39.51 -10.79 -16.15
N SER A 31 38.78 -11.75 -16.72
CA SER A 31 38.55 -11.81 -18.17
C SER A 31 37.62 -10.70 -18.69
N VAL A 32 36.77 -10.14 -17.83
CA VAL A 32 35.81 -9.08 -18.16
C VAL A 32 36.39 -7.70 -17.89
N HIS A 33 35.83 -6.69 -18.55
CA HIS A 33 36.23 -5.30 -18.33
C HIS A 33 36.01 -4.85 -16.87
N GLU A 34 36.94 -4.06 -16.31
CA GLU A 34 36.92 -3.60 -14.91
C GLU A 34 35.60 -2.92 -14.50
N ILE A 35 35.00 -2.12 -15.41
CA ILE A 35 33.66 -1.54 -15.16
C ILE A 35 32.61 -2.65 -14.95
N THR A 36 32.54 -3.64 -15.84
CA THR A 36 31.59 -4.76 -15.74
C THR A 36 31.80 -5.56 -14.46
N LYS A 37 33.06 -5.83 -14.12
CA LYS A 37 33.46 -6.46 -12.86
C LYS A 37 32.97 -5.68 -11.64
N SER A 38 33.26 -4.37 -11.57
CA SER A 38 32.82 -3.52 -10.46
C SER A 38 31.30 -3.48 -10.28
N PHE A 39 30.54 -3.49 -11.39
CA PHE A 39 29.08 -3.54 -11.33
C PHE A 39 28.56 -4.88 -10.84
N LEU A 40 29.13 -5.99 -11.31
CA LEU A 40 28.72 -7.33 -10.90
C LEU A 40 29.11 -7.61 -9.44
N ASP A 41 30.26 -7.13 -9.00
CA ASP A 41 30.69 -7.23 -7.60
C ASP A 41 29.78 -6.42 -6.67
N ALA A 42 29.47 -5.17 -7.03
CA ALA A 42 28.52 -4.35 -6.27
C ALA A 42 27.11 -4.98 -6.24
N ALA A 43 26.63 -5.53 -7.36
CA ALA A 43 25.34 -6.20 -7.42
C ALA A 43 25.32 -7.52 -6.63
N ALA A 44 26.43 -8.25 -6.60
CA ALA A 44 26.59 -9.46 -5.78
C ALA A 44 26.62 -9.12 -4.29
N GLU A 45 27.32 -8.06 -3.91
CA GLU A 45 27.35 -7.53 -2.54
C GLU A 45 25.96 -7.02 -2.12
N GLU A 46 25.23 -6.31 -2.99
CA GLU A 46 23.85 -5.89 -2.73
C GLU A 46 22.90 -7.11 -2.59
N ALA A 47 23.07 -8.12 -3.45
CA ALA A 47 22.27 -9.34 -3.38
C ALA A 47 22.57 -10.19 -2.13
N ALA A 48 23.81 -10.16 -1.63
CA ALA A 48 24.22 -10.85 -0.41
C ALA A 48 23.89 -10.06 0.87
N SER A 49 23.93 -8.73 0.82
CA SER A 49 23.57 -7.84 1.93
C SER A 49 22.07 -7.66 2.10
N LYS A 50 21.28 -7.84 1.03
CA LYS A 50 19.86 -8.15 1.19
C LYS A 50 19.82 -9.53 1.84
N PRO A 51 19.38 -9.66 3.10
CA PRO A 51 18.98 -10.97 3.55
C PRO A 51 17.88 -11.36 2.56
N THR A 52 18.06 -12.48 1.85
CA THR A 52 16.93 -13.29 1.36
C THR A 52 15.90 -13.14 2.46
N THR A 53 14.78 -12.48 2.17
CA THR A 53 13.78 -12.11 3.17
C THR A 53 13.44 -13.39 3.89
N THR A 54 14.18 -13.64 4.97
CA THR A 54 13.83 -14.61 5.95
C THR A 54 12.74 -13.79 6.57
N VAL A 55 11.54 -13.97 6.02
CA VAL A 55 10.33 -13.82 6.80
C VAL A 55 10.56 -14.85 7.89
N VAL A 56 11.40 -14.49 8.87
CA VAL A 56 11.21 -14.92 10.24
C VAL A 56 9.76 -14.56 10.39
N SER A 57 8.93 -15.59 10.48
CA SER A 57 7.56 -15.45 10.90
C SER A 57 7.68 -14.85 12.30
N ILE A 58 7.92 -13.54 12.40
CA ILE A 58 7.77 -12.78 13.62
C ILE A 58 6.34 -13.09 13.95
N LYS A 59 6.14 -13.92 14.97
CA LYS A 59 4.83 -14.29 15.45
C LYS A 59 4.18 -12.95 15.81
N MET A 60 3.33 -12.44 14.91
CA MET A 60 2.67 -11.14 15.03
C MET A 60 1.51 -11.28 16.03
N GLU A 61 1.84 -11.80 17.21
CA GLU A 61 0.90 -12.19 18.25
C GLU A 61 0.16 -10.94 18.73
N GLY A 62 -1.15 -10.92 18.51
CA GLY A 62 -2.03 -9.81 18.86
C GLY A 62 -1.97 -8.59 17.94
N TYR A 63 -1.30 -8.61 16.78
CA TYR A 63 -1.42 -7.53 15.79
C TYR A 63 -2.78 -7.53 15.11
N TYR A 64 -3.29 -8.70 14.70
CA TYR A 64 -4.63 -8.83 14.15
C TYR A 64 -5.70 -8.40 15.15
N GLU A 65 -5.52 -8.77 16.42
CA GLU A 65 -6.39 -8.32 17.52
C GLU A 65 -6.32 -6.80 17.71
N SER A 66 -5.13 -6.19 17.63
CA SER A 66 -4.99 -4.73 17.68
C SER A 66 -5.67 -4.03 16.51
N VAL A 67 -5.57 -4.60 15.30
CA VAL A 67 -6.27 -4.08 14.12
C VAL A 67 -7.78 -4.22 14.27
N TYR A 68 -8.25 -5.37 14.75
CA TYR A 68 -9.67 -5.60 15.02
C TYR A 68 -10.22 -4.59 16.04
N ASN A 69 -9.45 -4.30 17.09
CA ASN A 69 -9.82 -3.35 18.13
C ASN A 69 -9.48 -1.88 17.79
N ALA A 70 -9.15 -1.55 16.53
CA ALA A 70 -8.78 -0.19 16.15
C ALA A 70 -9.94 0.80 16.37
N ARG A 71 -9.62 1.98 16.89
CA ARG A 71 -10.59 3.04 17.21
C ARG A 71 -10.78 4.00 16.04
N TRP A 72 -12.02 4.38 15.79
CA TRP A 72 -12.38 5.37 14.78
C TRP A 72 -12.25 6.79 15.30
N HIS A 73 -11.75 7.68 14.45
CA HIS A 73 -11.84 9.12 14.58
C HIS A 73 -12.13 9.73 13.21
N HIS A 74 -12.67 10.95 13.17
CA HIS A 74 -12.91 11.64 11.90
C HIS A 74 -12.74 13.16 12.03
N VAL A 75 -12.35 13.79 10.93
CA VAL A 75 -12.14 15.23 10.83
C VAL A 75 -13.28 15.83 10.03
N VAL A 76 -13.94 16.86 10.57
CA VAL A 76 -15.00 17.62 9.90
C VAL A 76 -14.60 19.09 9.75
N GLU A 77 -15.17 19.75 8.74
CA GLU A 77 -15.09 21.20 8.62
C GLU A 77 -16.20 21.86 9.43
N VAL A 78 -15.82 22.85 10.23
CA VAL A 78 -16.74 23.63 11.05
C VAL A 78 -16.69 25.09 10.58
N PRO A 79 -17.84 25.77 10.40
CA PRO A 79 -17.86 27.18 10.07
C PRO A 79 -17.16 27.99 11.16
N GLY A 80 -16.25 28.89 10.75
CA GLY A 80 -15.53 29.78 11.68
C GLY A 80 -16.49 30.76 12.36
N GLY A 81 -16.28 31.03 13.64
CA GLY A 81 -17.10 31.98 14.41
C GLY A 81 -16.91 33.43 13.97
N GLU A 82 -17.88 34.29 14.31
CA GLU A 82 -17.84 35.74 14.06
C GLU A 82 -16.64 36.36 14.80
N GLY A 83 -15.54 36.56 14.08
CA GLY A 83 -14.30 37.18 14.61
C GLY A 83 -13.02 36.63 14.01
N THR A 84 -13.04 35.41 13.48
CA THR A 84 -11.92 34.86 12.71
C THR A 84 -12.11 35.19 11.23
N GLN A 85 -11.31 36.12 10.71
CA GLN A 85 -11.26 36.44 9.29
C GLN A 85 -11.09 35.16 8.45
N THR A 86 -12.16 34.76 7.74
CA THR A 86 -12.12 33.86 6.56
C THR A 86 -11.32 32.55 6.71
N GLY A 87 -11.55 31.78 7.77
CA GLY A 87 -11.00 30.42 7.88
C GLY A 87 -12.07 29.41 8.28
N MET A 88 -12.33 28.38 7.46
CA MET A 88 -13.04 27.19 7.94
C MET A 88 -12.14 26.47 8.94
N GLY A 89 -12.66 26.15 10.13
CA GLY A 89 -11.95 25.36 11.13
C GLY A 89 -12.04 23.87 10.81
N MET A 90 -11.05 23.10 11.26
CA MET A 90 -11.11 21.63 11.26
C MET A 90 -11.26 21.13 12.69
N GLU A 91 -12.22 20.24 12.92
CA GLU A 91 -12.47 19.62 14.22
C GLU A 91 -12.29 18.09 14.11
N VAL A 92 -11.63 17.50 15.10
CA VAL A 92 -11.49 16.04 15.21
C VAL A 92 -12.56 15.54 16.17
N LYS A 93 -13.36 14.58 15.71
CA LYS A 93 -14.40 13.90 16.48
C LYS A 93 -14.03 12.43 16.68
N GLU A 94 -14.34 11.90 17.85
CA GLU A 94 -14.19 10.47 18.15
C GLU A 94 -15.34 9.67 17.50
N GLY A 95 -15.04 8.43 17.11
CA GLY A 95 -15.99 7.52 16.49
C GLY A 95 -16.05 7.60 14.97
N LYS A 96 -16.82 6.68 14.38
CA LYS A 96 -17.10 6.65 12.94
C LYS A 96 -18.04 7.83 12.62
N PRO A 97 -17.80 8.57 11.53
CA PRO A 97 -18.67 9.70 11.18
C PRO A 97 -20.10 9.23 10.95
N PRO A 98 -21.11 10.00 11.41
CA PRO A 98 -22.52 9.65 11.22
C PRO A 98 -22.90 9.57 9.73
N GLN A 99 -22.21 10.33 8.89
CA GLN A 99 -22.35 10.31 7.45
C GLN A 99 -21.01 10.03 6.78
N GLN A 100 -20.95 8.99 5.95
CA GLN A 100 -19.80 8.69 5.10
C GLN A 100 -19.86 9.47 3.78
N TRP A 101 -18.78 9.47 3.01
CA TRP A 101 -18.79 10.01 1.65
C TRP A 101 -19.84 9.31 0.79
N THR A 102 -20.59 10.10 0.04
CA THR A 102 -21.53 9.63 -0.96
C THR A 102 -20.80 9.39 -2.28
N TYR A 103 -21.16 8.30 -2.95
CA TYR A 103 -20.60 7.95 -4.25
C TYR A 103 -21.71 7.70 -5.26
N LYS A 104 -21.56 8.27 -6.46
CA LYS A 104 -22.37 7.93 -7.62
C LYS A 104 -21.71 6.78 -8.36
N LYS A 105 -22.47 5.73 -8.65
CA LYS A 105 -22.00 4.61 -9.46
C LYS A 105 -22.05 5.00 -10.95
N SER A 106 -20.90 4.99 -11.61
CA SER A 106 -20.75 5.16 -13.05
C SER A 106 -20.11 3.89 -13.61
N GLY A 107 -20.93 2.94 -14.09
CA GLY A 107 -20.46 1.64 -14.54
C GLY A 107 -19.83 0.79 -13.42
N GLN A 108 -18.56 0.40 -13.57
CA GLN A 108 -17.76 -0.30 -12.54
C GLN A 108 -16.96 0.65 -11.64
N THR A 109 -17.04 1.96 -11.88
CA THR A 109 -16.35 2.98 -11.12
C THR A 109 -17.32 3.75 -10.23
N PHE A 110 -16.83 4.18 -9.07
CA PHE A 110 -17.54 5.10 -8.20
C PHE A 110 -16.92 6.49 -8.37
N GLU A 111 -17.74 7.52 -8.40
CA GLU A 111 -17.30 8.92 -8.38
C GLU A 111 -17.84 9.57 -7.10
N LYS A 112 -17.03 10.41 -6.46
CA LYS A 112 -17.47 11.12 -5.26
C LYS A 112 -18.63 12.04 -5.64
N ASP A 113 -19.75 11.89 -4.95
CA ASP A 113 -20.93 12.74 -5.19
C ASP A 113 -20.87 13.97 -4.30
N ASP A 114 -20.34 15.06 -4.86
CA ASP A 114 -20.22 16.35 -4.19
C ASP A 114 -21.49 17.21 -4.33
N GLY A 115 -22.47 16.77 -5.14
CA GLY A 115 -23.63 17.57 -5.53
C GLY A 115 -24.84 17.46 -4.62
N VAL A 116 -24.85 16.49 -3.69
CA VAL A 116 -26.02 16.16 -2.86
C VAL A 116 -25.63 16.20 -1.39
N ARG A 117 -25.58 17.40 -0.80
CA ARG A 117 -25.60 17.55 0.67
C ARG A 117 -27.04 17.36 1.14
N GLN A 118 -27.42 16.11 1.41
CA GLN A 118 -28.74 15.73 1.94
C GLN A 118 -28.88 15.86 3.47
N SER A 119 -27.81 16.26 4.16
CA SER A 119 -27.71 16.28 5.62
C SER A 119 -27.15 17.61 6.10
N ASP A 120 -27.58 18.03 7.29
CA ASP A 120 -27.07 19.21 7.99
C ASP A 120 -25.64 19.00 8.53
N GLU A 121 -25.20 17.75 8.69
CA GLU A 121 -23.88 17.42 9.22
C GLU A 121 -22.85 17.25 8.09
N ALA A 122 -21.73 17.98 8.19
CA ALA A 122 -20.72 17.99 7.15
C ALA A 122 -20.07 16.60 7.01
N PRO A 123 -19.90 16.08 5.77
CA PRO A 123 -19.19 14.83 5.56
C PRO A 123 -17.73 14.97 6.04
N PRO A 124 -17.11 13.87 6.50
CA PRO A 124 -15.73 13.90 6.96
C PRO A 124 -14.81 14.38 5.82
N ARG A 125 -13.77 15.13 6.17
CA ARG A 125 -12.63 15.41 5.29
C ARG A 125 -11.61 14.27 5.33
N LEU A 126 -11.51 13.60 6.47
CA LEU A 126 -10.62 12.48 6.72
C LEU A 126 -11.21 11.60 7.81
N MET A 127 -11.09 10.28 7.68
CA MET A 127 -11.30 9.34 8.78
C MET A 127 -9.95 8.75 9.18
N VAL A 128 -9.83 8.34 10.43
CA VAL A 128 -8.61 7.78 11.00
C VAL A 128 -8.96 6.53 11.80
N LEU A 129 -8.22 5.46 11.56
CA LEU A 129 -8.25 4.25 12.37
C LEU A 129 -6.96 4.15 13.17
N THR A 130 -7.07 4.14 14.49
CA THR A 130 -5.92 4.12 15.40
C THR A 130 -5.80 2.73 16.01
N SER A 131 -4.66 2.06 15.79
CA SER A 131 -4.30 0.74 16.33
C SER A 131 -3.19 0.90 17.37
N ASP A 132 -3.38 0.34 18.57
CA ASP A 132 -2.43 0.49 19.68
C ASP A 132 -1.05 -0.15 19.37
N LYS A 133 -1.01 -1.20 18.55
CA LYS A 133 0.23 -1.83 18.05
C LYS A 133 0.62 -1.39 16.63
N GLY A 134 -0.11 -0.43 16.05
CA GLY A 134 0.05 0.03 14.67
C GLY A 134 -0.41 -0.97 13.62
N TRP A 135 -0.02 -0.71 12.36
CA TRP A 135 -0.51 -1.43 11.19
C TRP A 135 0.54 -2.38 10.58
N PRO A 136 0.15 -3.60 10.13
CA PRO A 136 1.08 -4.63 9.64
C PRO A 136 1.99 -4.24 8.46
N TYR A 137 1.69 -3.15 7.75
CA TYR A 137 2.42 -2.73 6.55
C TYR A 137 3.66 -1.86 6.84
N THR A 138 3.95 -1.54 8.11
CA THR A 138 5.17 -0.82 8.54
C THR A 138 6.37 -1.77 8.59
N TRP A 139 6.76 -2.36 7.45
CA TRP A 139 7.78 -3.43 7.38
C TRP A 139 9.24 -2.93 7.46
N LYS A 140 9.54 -1.65 7.28
CA LYS A 140 10.94 -1.17 7.31
C LYS A 140 11.08 0.06 8.19
N GLU A 141 11.64 -0.16 9.38
CA GLU A 141 12.39 0.84 10.17
C GLU A 141 11.64 2.08 10.67
N VAL A 142 10.35 2.23 10.37
CA VAL A 142 9.52 3.30 10.94
C VAL A 142 8.84 2.76 12.19
N GLU A 143 8.94 3.49 13.30
CA GLU A 143 8.10 3.29 14.48
C GLU A 143 6.67 3.02 14.03
N SER A 144 6.06 1.94 14.52
CA SER A 144 4.74 1.51 14.10
C SER A 144 3.78 2.69 14.11
N LEU A 145 3.36 3.15 12.92
CA LEU A 145 2.41 4.25 12.81
C LEU A 145 1.07 3.76 13.37
N PRO A 146 0.57 4.34 14.47
CA PRO A 146 -0.68 3.90 15.08
C PRO A 146 -1.88 4.21 14.18
N ASP A 147 -1.77 5.27 13.37
CA ASP A 147 -2.89 5.83 12.62
C ASP A 147 -2.89 5.41 11.14
N CYS A 148 -4.04 4.93 10.67
CA CYS A 148 -4.35 4.69 9.27
C CYS A 148 -5.33 5.76 8.77
N TYR A 149 -4.90 6.55 7.80
CA TYR A 149 -5.67 7.67 7.27
C TYR A 149 -6.55 7.26 6.09
N VAL A 150 -7.87 7.27 6.28
CA VAL A 150 -8.86 6.88 5.28
C VAL A 150 -9.49 8.15 4.71
N ASN A 151 -9.18 8.44 3.45
CA ASN A 151 -9.82 9.52 2.69
C ASN A 151 -10.90 8.96 1.76
N CYS A 152 -11.56 9.84 1.01
CA CYS A 152 -12.60 9.44 0.06
C CYS A 152 -12.10 8.47 -1.03
N GLU A 153 -10.81 8.49 -1.40
CA GLU A 153 -10.27 7.55 -2.39
C GLU A 153 -10.04 6.16 -1.81
N VAL A 154 -9.56 6.09 -0.56
CA VAL A 154 -9.38 4.82 0.15
C VAL A 154 -10.73 4.16 0.43
N GLU A 155 -11.72 4.93 0.87
CA GLU A 155 -13.09 4.45 1.03
C GLU A 155 -13.67 3.96 -0.30
N ARG A 156 -13.42 4.68 -1.39
CA ARG A 156 -13.85 4.27 -2.73
C ARG A 156 -13.25 2.93 -3.17
N VAL A 157 -12.00 2.65 -2.81
CA VAL A 157 -11.38 1.34 -3.05
C VAL A 157 -12.13 0.24 -2.31
N TRP A 158 -12.49 0.47 -1.04
CA TRP A 158 -13.29 -0.49 -0.27
C TRP A 158 -14.65 -0.75 -0.93
N GLN A 159 -15.38 0.28 -1.33
CA GLN A 159 -16.67 0.14 -2.03
C GLN A 159 -16.58 -0.73 -3.30
N ILE A 160 -15.49 -0.58 -4.06
CA ILE A 160 -15.23 -1.43 -5.23
C ILE A 160 -14.97 -2.88 -4.80
N VAL A 161 -14.07 -3.08 -3.83
CA VAL A 161 -13.72 -4.42 -3.33
C VAL A 161 -14.94 -5.14 -2.76
N GLU A 162 -15.74 -4.46 -1.94
CA GLU A 162 -16.98 -4.96 -1.37
C GLU A 162 -17.96 -5.40 -2.47
N LEU A 163 -18.16 -4.58 -3.52
CA LEU A 163 -19.00 -4.95 -4.66
C LEU A 163 -18.52 -6.23 -5.35
N TYR A 164 -17.21 -6.39 -5.55
CA TYR A 164 -16.64 -7.61 -6.14
C TYR A 164 -16.81 -8.82 -5.21
N LEU A 165 -16.60 -8.64 -3.90
CA LEU A 165 -16.78 -9.70 -2.90
C LEU A 165 -18.23 -10.18 -2.85
N ILE A 166 -19.20 -9.25 -2.80
CA ILE A 166 -20.63 -9.57 -2.84
C ILE A 166 -20.96 -10.34 -4.11
N LYS A 167 -20.50 -9.86 -5.27
CA LYS A 167 -20.76 -10.51 -6.56
C LYS A 167 -20.20 -11.94 -6.58
N TRP A 168 -18.98 -12.11 -6.09
CA TRP A 168 -18.31 -13.41 -6.03
C TRP A 168 -19.02 -14.37 -5.05
N LEU A 169 -19.33 -13.92 -3.84
CA LEU A 169 -20.00 -14.77 -2.84
C LEU A 169 -21.46 -15.11 -3.25
N SER A 170 -22.11 -14.25 -4.03
CA SER A 170 -23.49 -14.46 -4.51
C SER A 170 -23.58 -15.36 -5.75
N SER A 171 -22.49 -15.58 -6.49
CA SER A 171 -22.52 -16.44 -7.67
C SER A 171 -22.50 -17.92 -7.25
N HIS A 172 -23.68 -18.49 -7.02
CA HIS A 172 -23.86 -19.94 -6.86
C HIS A 172 -23.57 -20.67 -8.18
N GLY A 173 -22.29 -20.93 -8.45
CA GLY A 173 -21.85 -21.83 -9.53
C GLY A 173 -21.56 -21.17 -10.88
N GLU A 174 -21.54 -19.85 -10.97
CA GLU A 174 -21.12 -19.15 -12.19
C GLU A 174 -19.60 -18.96 -12.17
N THR A 175 -18.89 -19.71 -13.01
CA THR A 175 -17.42 -19.81 -13.03
C THR A 175 -16.72 -18.61 -13.70
N ASP A 176 -17.48 -17.65 -14.23
CA ASP A 176 -16.96 -16.55 -15.06
C ASP A 176 -16.70 -15.24 -14.30
N LEU A 177 -16.78 -15.23 -12.97
CA LEU A 177 -16.36 -14.06 -12.19
C LEU A 177 -14.85 -14.08 -11.99
N THR A 178 -14.12 -13.68 -13.03
CA THR A 178 -12.74 -13.25 -12.83
C THR A 178 -12.80 -11.83 -12.22
N PRO A 179 -12.42 -11.61 -10.95
CA PRO A 179 -12.32 -10.25 -10.43
C PRO A 179 -11.39 -9.47 -11.35
N GLY A 180 -11.87 -8.35 -11.87
CA GLY A 180 -11.06 -7.49 -12.74
C GLY A 180 -9.81 -7.05 -11.98
N ARG A 181 -8.67 -6.96 -12.66
CA ARG A 181 -7.46 -6.39 -12.05
C ARG A 181 -7.73 -4.92 -11.74
N LEU A 182 -7.76 -4.57 -10.45
CA LEU A 182 -7.89 -3.18 -10.01
C LEU A 182 -6.49 -2.60 -9.78
N LEU A 183 -6.26 -1.42 -10.36
CA LEU A 183 -5.01 -0.68 -10.19
C LEU A 183 -5.29 0.63 -9.47
N LEU A 184 -4.76 0.77 -8.26
CA LEU A 184 -4.76 2.04 -7.53
C LEU A 184 -3.54 2.86 -7.94
N ILE A 185 -3.76 3.95 -8.66
CA ILE A 185 -2.71 4.88 -9.09
C ILE A 185 -2.75 6.13 -8.21
N GLY A 186 -1.58 6.65 -7.85
CA GLY A 186 -1.48 8.07 -7.53
C GLY A 186 -0.06 8.48 -7.14
N THR A 187 0.08 9.71 -6.68
CA THR A 187 1.38 10.33 -6.39
C THR A 187 2.21 9.50 -5.40
N PRO A 188 3.48 9.19 -5.71
CA PRO A 188 4.42 8.56 -4.78
C PRO A 188 4.54 9.33 -3.46
N GLY A 189 4.83 8.64 -2.35
CA GLY A 189 5.13 9.26 -1.06
C GLY A 189 3.93 9.66 -0.19
N ILE A 190 2.69 9.58 -0.69
CA ILE A 190 1.47 9.99 0.08
C ILE A 190 0.95 8.87 1.01
N GLY A 191 1.53 7.66 0.98
CA GLY A 191 1.10 6.56 1.86
C GLY A 191 -0.19 5.85 1.43
N LYS A 192 -0.62 5.99 0.17
CA LYS A 192 -1.85 5.37 -0.35
C LYS A 192 -1.89 3.85 -0.22
N SER A 193 -0.79 3.16 -0.54
CA SER A 193 -0.73 1.69 -0.45
C SER A 193 -0.83 1.21 1.00
N MET A 194 -0.17 1.91 1.92
CA MET A 194 -0.27 1.66 3.36
C MET A 194 -1.72 1.83 3.83
N ASN A 195 -2.33 2.99 3.56
CA ASN A 195 -3.68 3.30 4.03
C ASN A 195 -4.74 2.39 3.41
N ALA A 196 -4.67 2.14 2.09
CA ALA A 196 -5.60 1.24 1.42
C ALA A 196 -5.47 -0.20 1.92
N GLY A 197 -4.24 -0.74 2.00
CA GLY A 197 -4.03 -2.10 2.48
C GLY A 197 -4.48 -2.29 3.93
N SER A 198 -4.15 -1.32 4.80
CA SER A 198 -4.55 -1.32 6.21
C SER A 198 -6.06 -1.24 6.36
N TYR A 199 -6.71 -0.37 5.59
CA TYR A 199 -8.15 -0.20 5.64
C TYR A 199 -8.91 -1.43 5.11
N LEU A 200 -8.45 -2.02 4.00
CA LEU A 200 -9.01 -3.27 3.49
C LEU A 200 -8.89 -4.39 4.51
N LEU A 201 -7.75 -4.50 5.20
CA LEU A 201 -7.57 -5.49 6.26
C LEU A 201 -8.57 -5.27 7.39
N TYR A 202 -8.72 -4.04 7.88
CA TYR A 202 -9.69 -3.70 8.93
C TYR A 202 -11.11 -4.10 8.53
N GLN A 203 -11.52 -3.71 7.31
CA GLN A 203 -12.86 -3.98 6.78
C GLN A 203 -13.14 -5.46 6.58
N LEU A 204 -12.14 -6.26 6.19
CA LEU A 204 -12.31 -7.71 6.04
C LEU A 204 -12.40 -8.45 7.38
N LEU A 205 -11.96 -7.83 8.47
CA LEU A 205 -12.05 -8.39 9.82
C LEU A 205 -13.38 -8.06 10.52
N HIS A 206 -14.19 -7.14 9.97
CA HIS A 206 -15.46 -6.68 10.54
C HIS A 206 -16.64 -7.05 9.63
#